data_AF-A0AA39SNW9-F1
#
_entry.id   AF-A0AA39SNW9-F1
#
_cell.length_a   1.000
_cell.length_b   1.000
_cell.length_c   1.000
_cell.angle_alpha   90.00
_cell.angle_beta   90.00
_cell.angle_gamma   90.00
#
_symmetry.space_group_name_H-M   'P 1'
#
loop_
_entity.id
_entity.type
_entity.pdbx_description
1 polymer ?
#
loop_
_entity_poly.entity_id
_entity_poly.type
_entity_poly.pdbx_seq_one_letter_code
_entity_poly.pdbx_strand_id
1 'polypeptide(L)'
;MLFCFVRIINCFDTSACPVNFEFLNYTIITSKCKGPKFPAEQCCNALKDFACPYADEINDLTTDCALTMFSYINLYGKYPPGLFASECREGKNGLECPASAPSMSDNSSTTCYGGEVTRDC
;
A
#
# COMPACT_ATOMS: atom_id res chain seq x y z
N MET A 1 -18.43 -34.61 -17.65
CA MET A 1 -17.17 -33.87 -17.89
C MET A 1 -17.49 -32.40 -17.61
N LEU A 2 -17.42 -31.85 -16.38
CA LEU A 2 -16.32 -31.88 -15.40
C LEU A 2 -15.01 -31.64 -16.18
N PHE A 3 -14.59 -30.41 -16.46
CA PHE A 3 -14.38 -29.27 -15.57
C PHE A 3 -14.86 -27.95 -16.21
N CYS A 4 -15.79 -27.24 -15.56
CA CYS A 4 -15.81 -25.79 -15.64
C CYS A 4 -14.47 -25.34 -15.05
N PHE A 5 -13.57 -24.91 -15.93
CA PHE A 5 -12.33 -24.25 -15.55
C PHE A 5 -12.66 -23.20 -14.49
N VAL A 6 -12.16 -23.50 -13.30
CA VAL A 6 -12.09 -22.66 -12.12
C VAL A 6 -11.96 -21.19 -12.54
N ARG A 7 -13.03 -20.42 -12.30
CA ARG A 7 -13.00 -18.95 -12.26
C ARG A 7 -12.10 -18.49 -11.10
N ILE A 8 -10.80 -18.74 -11.19
CA ILE A 8 -9.78 -18.24 -10.27
C ILE A 8 -8.54 -17.93 -11.11
N ILE A 9 -8.60 -16.83 -11.86
CA ILE A 9 -7.59 -15.78 -11.67
C ILE A 9 -8.42 -14.51 -11.55
N ASN A 10 -8.73 -14.15 -10.30
CA ASN A 10 -9.14 -12.80 -9.99
C ASN A 10 -7.93 -11.90 -10.32
N CYS A 11 -7.80 -11.45 -11.56
CA CYS A 11 -7.29 -10.10 -11.75
C CYS A 11 -8.37 -9.21 -11.15
N PHE A 12 -8.30 -9.04 -9.82
CA PHE A 12 -8.99 -7.95 -9.18
C PHE A 12 -8.51 -6.72 -9.94
N ASP A 13 -9.42 -6.04 -10.62
CA ASP A 13 -9.15 -4.92 -11.52
C ASP A 13 -8.78 -3.70 -10.65
N THR A 14 -7.72 -3.85 -9.83
CA THR A 14 -7.12 -2.75 -9.11
C THR A 14 -6.31 -1.97 -10.12
N SER A 15 -6.72 -0.72 -10.35
CA SER A 15 -5.92 0.22 -11.10
C SER A 15 -4.53 0.38 -10.45
N ALA A 16 -3.51 0.57 -11.29
CA ALA A 16 -2.15 0.80 -10.80
C ALA A 16 -2.11 2.11 -10.01
N CYS A 17 -1.43 2.08 -8.87
CA CYS A 17 -1.31 3.25 -8.02
C CYS A 17 -0.67 4.44 -8.75
N PRO A 18 -1.28 5.64 -8.75
CA PRO A 18 -0.68 6.83 -9.35
C PRO A 18 0.56 7.32 -8.58
N VAL A 19 0.70 6.93 -7.31
CA VAL A 19 1.83 7.28 -6.46
C VAL A 19 2.96 6.26 -6.62
N ASN A 20 4.15 6.75 -6.94
CA ASN A 20 5.33 5.90 -7.07
C ASN A 20 5.98 5.64 -5.71
N PHE A 21 5.49 4.64 -4.99
CA PHE A 21 6.00 4.26 -3.67
C PHE A 21 7.47 3.81 -3.70
N GLU A 22 7.99 3.27 -4.81
CA GLU A 22 9.36 2.73 -4.89
C GLU A 22 10.45 3.75 -4.48
N PHE A 23 10.28 5.02 -4.85
CA PHE A 23 11.28 6.07 -4.65
C PHE A 23 11.03 6.93 -3.41
N LEU A 24 10.08 6.54 -2.56
CA LEU A 24 9.80 7.28 -1.33
C LEU A 24 10.85 7.06 -0.24
N ASN A 25 10.87 7.97 0.73
CA ASN A 25 11.82 7.94 1.82
C ASN A 25 11.36 7.01 2.96
N TYR A 26 11.67 5.72 2.86
CA TYR A 26 11.37 4.70 3.88
C TYR A 26 12.14 4.86 5.19
N THR A 27 13.07 5.82 5.28
CA THR A 27 13.82 6.06 6.51
C THR A 27 12.93 6.57 7.63
N ILE A 28 11.82 7.24 7.32
CA ILE A 28 10.82 7.71 8.29
C ILE A 28 10.29 6.54 9.14
N ILE A 29 10.05 5.39 8.51
CA ILE A 29 9.57 4.17 9.18
C ILE A 29 10.75 3.41 9.78
N THR A 30 11.78 3.10 8.99
CA THR A 30 12.88 2.20 9.38
C THR A 30 13.82 2.79 10.44
N SER A 31 13.87 4.11 10.59
CA SER A 31 14.65 4.77 11.65
C SER A 31 13.99 4.67 13.03
N LYS A 32 12.64 4.73 13.07
CA LYS A 32 11.83 4.75 14.30
C LYS A 32 11.36 3.34 14.70
N CYS A 33 10.89 2.56 13.73
CA CYS A 33 10.37 1.21 13.97
C CYS A 33 11.48 0.17 13.82
N LYS A 34 12.16 -0.17 14.92
CA LYS A 34 13.28 -1.13 14.93
C LYS A 34 12.94 -2.40 15.70
N GLY A 35 13.37 -3.53 15.14
CA GLY A 35 13.34 -4.82 15.82
C GLY A 35 14.36 -4.90 16.96
N PRO A 36 14.26 -5.91 17.85
CA PRO A 36 13.42 -7.10 17.73
C PRO A 36 12.01 -6.97 18.34
N LYS A 37 11.76 -5.93 19.16
CA LYS A 37 10.50 -5.78 19.89
C LYS A 37 9.42 -5.00 19.14
N PHE A 38 9.77 -4.25 18.08
CA PHE A 38 8.85 -3.45 17.27
C PHE A 38 7.79 -2.72 18.10
N PRO A 39 8.19 -1.71 18.89
CA PRO A 39 7.26 -1.00 19.77
C PRO A 39 6.10 -0.39 18.97
N ALA A 40 4.89 -0.88 19.23
CA ALA A 40 3.67 -0.52 18.50
C ALA A 40 3.52 1.00 18.34
N GLU A 41 3.57 1.75 19.43
CA GLU A 41 3.40 3.21 19.41
C GLU A 41 4.37 3.91 18.45
N GLN A 42 5.65 3.56 18.48
CA GLN A 42 6.65 4.19 17.60
C GLN A 42 6.48 3.75 16.14
N CYS A 43 6.17 2.48 15.92
CA CYS A 43 5.95 1.91 14.59
C CYS A 43 4.70 2.48 13.92
N CYS A 44 3.62 2.62 14.69
CA CYS A 44 2.36 3.17 14.21
C CYS A 44 2.47 4.67 13.97
N ASN A 45 3.10 5.43 14.87
CA ASN A 45 3.36 6.85 14.64
C ASN A 45 4.24 7.08 13.40
N ALA A 46 5.27 6.25 13.19
CA ALA A 46 6.11 6.35 12.01
C ALA A 46 5.37 5.98 10.71
N LEU A 47 4.49 4.97 10.77
CA LEU A 47 3.62 4.62 9.65
C LEU A 47 2.64 5.76 9.35
N LYS A 48 2.06 6.40 10.37
CA LYS A 48 1.19 7.58 10.19
C LYS A 48 1.93 8.70 9.48
N ASP A 49 3.12 9.07 9.95
CA ASP A 49 3.93 10.13 9.33
C ASP A 49 4.20 9.85 7.83
N PHE A 50 4.34 8.58 7.45
CA PHE A 50 4.59 8.16 6.07
C PHE A 50 3.32 8.03 5.23
N ALA A 51 2.26 7.44 5.78
CA ALA A 51 1.05 7.05 5.05
C ALA A 51 0.01 8.16 4.98
N CYS A 52 -0.06 9.04 5.99
CA CYS A 52 -1.07 10.10 6.04
C CYS A 52 -1.04 11.12 4.90
N PRO A 53 0.09 11.52 4.29
CA PRO A 53 0.05 12.37 3.10
C PRO A 53 -0.57 11.70 1.87
N TYR A 54 -0.65 10.37 1.85
CA TYR A 54 -1.20 9.55 0.75
C TYR A 54 -2.46 8.80 1.20
N ALA A 55 -3.14 9.29 2.25
CA ALA A 55 -4.26 8.60 2.86
C ALA A 55 -5.41 8.37 1.87
N ASP A 56 -5.66 9.30 0.95
CA ASP A 56 -6.73 9.20 -0.02
C ASP A 56 -6.46 8.09 -1.04
N GLU A 57 -5.22 7.99 -1.54
CA GLU A 57 -4.81 6.98 -2.52
C GLU A 57 -4.72 5.59 -1.91
N ILE A 58 -4.19 5.46 -0.68
CA ILE A 58 -4.07 4.15 -0.02
C ILE A 58 -5.40 3.63 0.52
N ASN A 59 -6.37 4.52 0.81
CA ASN A 59 -7.73 4.11 1.20
C ASN A 59 -8.62 3.80 -0.01
N ASP A 60 -8.15 4.04 -1.23
CA ASP A 60 -8.87 3.66 -2.44
C ASP A 60 -8.75 2.16 -2.71
N LEU A 61 -9.84 1.44 -2.38
CA LEU A 61 -9.96 -0.01 -2.58
C LEU A 61 -10.04 -0.42 -4.07
N THR A 62 -10.11 0.54 -5.00
CA THR A 62 -10.07 0.30 -6.45
C THR A 62 -8.65 0.35 -7.01
N THR A 63 -7.65 0.63 -6.18
CA THR A 63 -6.23 0.68 -6.55
C THR A 63 -5.41 -0.34 -5.77
N ASP A 64 -4.22 -0.66 -6.27
CA ASP A 64 -3.24 -1.49 -5.57
C ASP A 64 -2.29 -0.66 -4.66
N CYS A 65 -2.58 0.63 -4.42
CA CYS A 65 -1.73 1.54 -3.66
C CYS A 65 -1.36 1.01 -2.28
N ALA A 66 -2.33 0.52 -1.51
CA ALA A 66 -2.08 -0.03 -0.19
C ALA A 66 -1.14 -1.26 -0.24
N LEU A 67 -1.38 -2.17 -1.18
CA LEU A 67 -0.60 -3.39 -1.35
C LEU A 67 0.85 -3.06 -1.74
N THR A 68 1.02 -2.16 -2.70
CA THR A 68 2.33 -1.70 -3.18
C THR A 68 3.09 -1.00 -2.05
N MET A 69 2.45 -0.08 -1.34
CA MET A 69 3.02 0.63 -0.20
C MET A 69 3.53 -0.36 0.86
N PHE A 70 2.69 -1.27 1.34
CA PHE A 70 3.08 -2.24 2.37
C PHE A 70 4.16 -3.22 1.88
N SER A 71 4.15 -3.58 0.60
CA SER A 71 5.19 -4.44 0.02
C SER A 71 6.57 -3.81 0.13
N TYR A 72 6.71 -2.55 -0.27
CA TYR A 72 7.99 -1.84 -0.15
C TYR A 72 8.38 -1.55 1.30
N ILE A 73 7.44 -1.19 2.17
CA ILE A 73 7.71 -1.01 3.61
C ILE A 73 8.31 -2.30 4.20
N ASN A 74 7.71 -3.45 3.89
CA ASN A 74 8.18 -4.75 4.38
C ASN A 74 9.53 -5.12 3.77
N LEU A 75 9.74 -4.83 2.48
CA LEU A 75 10.99 -5.10 1.77
C LEU A 75 12.16 -4.31 2.36
N TYR A 76 12.02 -2.99 2.53
CA TYR A 76 13.09 -2.12 3.02
C TYR A 76 13.30 -2.24 4.53
N GLY A 77 12.21 -2.39 5.29
CA GLY A 77 12.25 -2.49 6.75
C GLY A 77 12.47 -3.89 7.30
N LYS A 78 12.40 -4.92 6.45
CA LYS A 78 12.46 -6.34 6.83
C LYS A 78 11.42 -6.68 7.91
N TYR A 79 10.23 -6.09 7.81
CA TYR A 79 9.16 -6.31 8.77
C TYR A 79 8.43 -7.63 8.47
N PRO A 80 8.00 -8.37 9.50
CA PRO A 80 7.17 -9.55 9.31
C PRO A 80 5.81 -9.15 8.71
N PRO A 81 5.22 -10.00 7.84
CA PRO A 81 3.94 -9.72 7.23
C PRO A 81 2.86 -9.56 8.30
N GLY A 82 2.07 -8.49 8.20
CA GLY A 82 0.97 -8.22 9.12
C GLY A 82 1.35 -7.48 10.40
N LEU A 83 2.63 -7.12 10.63
CA LEU A 83 3.07 -6.37 11.82
C LEU A 83 2.24 -5.10 12.04
N PHE A 84 2.12 -4.27 11.01
CA PHE A 84 1.38 -3.01 11.13
C PHE A 84 -0.13 -3.24 11.25
N ALA A 85 -0.67 -4.29 10.63
CA ALA A 85 -2.10 -4.61 10.74
C ALA A 85 -2.49 -5.16 12.12
N SER A 86 -1.56 -5.80 12.83
CA SER A 86 -1.77 -6.32 14.19
C SER A 86 -1.49 -5.26 15.26
N GLU A 87 -0.42 -4.49 15.11
CA GLU A 87 0.03 -3.52 16.12
C GLU A 87 -0.71 -2.18 16.00
N CYS A 88 -1.05 -1.73 14.79
CA CYS A 88 -1.56 -0.39 14.52
C CYS A 88 -3.08 -0.35 14.35
N ARG A 89 -3.79 -0.61 15.45
CA ARG A 89 -5.25 -0.48 15.51
C ARG A 89 -5.65 0.49 16.62
N GLU A 90 -5.97 1.73 16.23
CA GLU A 90 -6.41 2.78 17.17
C GLU A 90 -7.93 2.80 17.37
N GLY A 91 -8.69 2.30 16.38
CA GLY A 91 -10.15 2.29 16.44
C GLY A 91 -10.81 1.27 15.51
N LYS A 92 -12.13 1.41 15.32
CA LYS A 92 -12.91 0.56 14.40
C LYS A 92 -12.53 0.74 12.93
N ASN A 93 -12.01 1.93 12.60
CA ASN A 93 -11.63 2.32 11.23
C ASN A 93 -10.14 2.12 10.94
N GLY A 94 -9.38 1.47 11.85
CA GLY A 94 -7.95 1.25 11.69
C GLY A 94 -7.10 2.36 12.29
N LEU A 95 -6.21 2.93 11.45
CA LEU A 95 -5.22 3.94 11.83
C LEU A 95 -5.75 5.32 11.44
N GLU A 96 -6.00 6.20 12.42
CA GLU A 96 -6.59 7.51 12.13
C GLU A 96 -5.50 8.55 11.88
N CYS A 97 -5.39 9.02 10.64
CA CYS A 97 -4.48 10.11 10.31
C CYS A 97 -4.93 11.42 10.95
N PRO A 98 -4.05 12.14 11.68
CA PRO A 98 -4.36 13.49 12.11
C PRO A 98 -4.59 14.35 10.86
N ALA A 99 -5.64 15.18 10.86
CA ALA A 99 -5.98 16.04 9.73
C ALA A 99 -4.75 16.85 9.29
N SER A 100 -4.16 16.47 8.16
CA SER A 100 -2.94 17.06 7.61
C SER A 100 -3.28 17.83 6.34
N ALA A 101 -2.57 18.95 6.15
CA ALA A 101 -2.77 19.98 5.13
C ALA A 101 -2.90 19.44 3.68
N PRO A 102 -3.60 20.16 2.78
CA PRO A 102 -3.98 19.66 1.46
C PRO A 102 -2.79 19.18 0.64
N SER A 103 -2.80 17.88 0.31
CA SER A 103 -1.91 17.27 -0.68
C SER A 103 -2.31 17.75 -2.08
N MET A 104 -1.38 18.37 -2.81
CA MET A 104 -1.57 18.76 -4.21
C MET A 104 -1.66 17.49 -5.07
N SER A 105 -2.85 17.20 -5.58
CA SER A 105 -3.08 16.20 -6.61
C SER A 105 -2.68 16.76 -7.96
N ASP A 106 -1.62 16.23 -8.58
CA ASP A 106 -1.34 16.47 -9.99
C ASP A 106 -1.76 15.25 -10.82
N ASN A 107 -2.70 15.52 -11.72
CA ASN A 107 -3.29 14.64 -12.72
C ASN A 107 -2.38 14.54 -13.94
N SER A 108 -1.98 13.33 -14.38
CA SER A 108 -1.81 13.02 -15.81
C SER A 108 -1.57 11.54 -16.14
N SER A 109 -2.56 10.94 -16.82
CA SER A 109 -2.48 10.17 -18.08
C SER A 109 -1.44 9.03 -18.30
N THR A 110 -2.00 7.82 -18.51
CA THR A 110 -1.72 6.89 -19.65
C THR A 110 -0.79 5.66 -19.49
N THR A 111 -1.40 4.50 -19.86
CA THR A 111 -0.90 3.20 -20.39
C THR A 111 -0.26 2.15 -19.48
N CYS A 112 -0.96 1.02 -19.34
CA CYS A 112 -0.35 -0.30 -19.14
C CYS A 112 0.25 -0.78 -20.48
N TYR A 113 1.46 -0.36 -20.82
CA TYR A 113 2.29 -1.09 -21.80
C TYR A 113 2.97 -2.24 -21.07
N GLY A 114 2.41 -3.43 -21.23
CA GLY A 114 3.02 -4.70 -20.88
C GLY A 114 2.84 -5.69 -22.01
N GLY A 115 3.64 -5.54 -23.07
CA GLY A 115 3.89 -6.56 -24.11
C GLY A 115 2.72 -6.87 -25.07
N GLU A 116 2.94 -6.68 -26.36
CA GLU A 116 2.11 -7.29 -27.40
C GLU A 116 2.00 -8.80 -27.20
N VAL A 117 0.79 -9.34 -27.04
CA VAL A 117 0.31 -10.44 -27.88
C VAL A 117 -1.17 -10.20 -28.14
N THR A 118 -1.42 -9.91 -29.41
CA THR A 118 -2.71 -10.05 -30.08
C THR A 118 -3.40 -11.36 -29.74
N ARG A 119 -4.68 -11.30 -29.35
CA ARG A 119 -5.79 -11.86 -30.15
C ARG A 119 -7.10 -11.81 -29.37
N ASP A 120 -8.10 -11.32 -30.07
CA ASP A 120 -9.51 -11.62 -29.92
C ASP A 120 -9.78 -13.11 -29.62
N CYS A 121 -10.81 -13.30 -28.79
CA CYS A 121 -11.56 -14.51 -28.44
C CYS A 121 -10.89 -15.47 -27.43
#